data_AF-A0A447P4T6-F1
#
_entry.id   AF-A0A447P4T6-F1
#
_cell.length_a   1.000
_cell.length_b   1.000
_cell.length_c   1.000
_cell.angle_alpha   90.00
_cell.angle_beta   90.00
_cell.angle_gamma   90.00
#
_symmetry.space_group_name_H-M   'P 1'
#
loop_
_entity.id
_entity.type
_entity.pdbx_description
1 polymer ?
#
loop_
_entity_poly.entity_id
_entity_poly.type
_entity_poly.pdbx_seq_one_letter_code
_entity_poly.pdbx_strand_id
1 'polypeptide(L)'
;MATGTGTIELQPIASHDSAQEAKVIATLNSAGLNAEISPDVLLSIWKKAAFNSVMNTYCALLDCNVGGFGQRPGALDLAQAVVDEFVLVAASQNIPLTEQMVMNTVKKVFDPRESGHHYPSMHQDLHKGRLTEIDYLNGAIARIGAQNNIAVPVNKLLTQLIHAKEAQ
;
A
#
# COMPACT_ATOMS: atom_id res chain seq x y z
N MET A 1 9.35 0.88 -19.32
CA MET A 1 10.19 1.40 -18.22
C MET A 1 9.30 2.29 -17.37
N ALA A 2 9.37 2.19 -16.04
CA ALA A 2 8.65 3.14 -15.18
C ALA A 2 9.30 4.52 -15.35
N THR A 3 8.55 5.47 -15.91
CA THR A 3 8.96 6.87 -16.05
C THR A 3 8.29 7.64 -14.92
N GLY A 4 9.03 8.00 -13.87
CA GLY A 4 8.48 8.71 -12.72
C GLY A 4 9.54 9.06 -11.69
N THR A 5 9.20 9.97 -10.78
CA THR A 5 9.99 10.29 -9.58
C THR A 5 9.49 9.47 -8.39
N GLY A 6 10.35 9.26 -7.40
CA GLY A 6 10.03 8.56 -6.16
C GLY A 6 10.74 9.19 -4.97
N THR A 7 10.34 8.81 -3.77
CA THR A 7 10.92 9.27 -2.50
C THR A 7 11.16 8.05 -1.61
N ILE A 8 12.21 8.09 -0.81
CA ILE A 8 12.47 7.09 0.24
C ILE A 8 12.28 7.78 1.60
N GLU A 9 11.38 7.25 2.42
CA GLU A 9 11.17 7.71 3.81
C GLU A 9 11.76 6.68 4.77
N LEU A 10 12.57 7.11 5.74
CA LEU A 10 13.21 6.22 6.70
C LEU A 10 13.31 6.83 8.09
N GLN A 11 13.31 5.99 9.13
CA GLN A 11 13.47 6.38 10.52
C GLN A 11 14.23 5.27 11.26
N PRO A 12 15.20 5.60 12.12
CA PRO A 12 15.86 4.62 12.97
C PRO A 12 14.89 4.09 14.03
N ILE A 13 14.88 2.76 14.23
CA ILE A 13 13.95 2.11 15.17
C ILE A 13 14.57 1.90 16.56
N ALA A 14 15.88 1.61 16.64
CA ALA A 14 16.54 1.21 17.88
C ALA A 14 17.28 2.36 18.59
N SER A 15 17.98 3.20 17.84
CA SER A 15 18.79 4.28 18.39
C SER A 15 18.91 5.42 17.39
N HIS A 16 18.74 6.65 17.88
CA HIS A 16 18.96 7.86 17.11
C HIS A 16 20.45 8.23 17.15
N ASP A 17 21.07 8.27 15.97
CA ASP A 17 22.42 8.77 15.76
C ASP A 17 22.39 9.67 14.54
N SER A 18 22.34 10.97 14.78
CA SER A 18 22.21 11.97 13.74
C SER A 18 23.36 11.94 12.72
N ALA A 19 24.57 11.50 13.11
CA ALA A 19 25.69 11.39 12.19
C ALA A 19 25.52 10.19 11.25
N GLN A 20 25.06 9.05 11.80
CA GLN A 20 24.77 7.87 10.99
C GLN A 20 23.57 8.11 10.06
N GLU A 21 22.50 8.73 10.56
CA GLU A 21 21.31 9.11 9.78
C GLU A 21 21.70 10.03 8.61
N ALA A 22 22.46 11.10 8.89
CA ALA A 22 22.92 12.02 7.86
C ALA A 22 23.80 11.32 6.80
N LYS A 23 24.65 10.37 7.22
CA LYS A 23 25.48 9.58 6.31
C LYS A 23 24.63 8.69 5.40
N VAL A 24 23.60 8.02 5.93
CA VAL A 24 22.69 7.19 5.14
C VAL A 24 21.93 8.04 4.12
N ILE A 25 21.36 9.17 4.55
CA ILE A 25 20.66 10.11 3.68
C ILE A 25 21.56 10.64 2.57
N ALA A 26 22.77 11.09 2.92
CA ALA A 26 23.74 11.60 1.93
C ALA A 26 24.11 10.52 0.91
N THR A 27 24.31 9.28 1.36
CA THR A 27 24.63 8.15 0.49
C THR A 27 23.50 7.88 -0.50
N LEU A 28 22.26 7.74 -0.03
CA LEU A 28 21.09 7.52 -0.90
C LEU A 28 20.86 8.69 -1.87
N ASN A 29 21.01 9.93 -1.40
CA ASN A 29 20.80 11.12 -2.21
C ASN A 29 21.92 11.37 -3.22
N SER A 30 23.16 10.96 -2.93
CA SER A 30 24.23 10.93 -3.94
C SER A 30 23.93 10.00 -5.12
N ALA A 31 23.04 9.02 -4.93
CA ALA A 31 22.54 8.14 -5.98
C ALA A 31 21.20 8.63 -6.60
N GLY A 32 20.72 9.81 -6.21
CA GLY A 32 19.49 10.41 -6.74
C GLY A 32 18.19 9.81 -6.23
N LEU A 33 18.21 9.12 -5.07
CA LEU A 33 17.06 8.37 -4.55
C LEU A 33 16.04 9.21 -3.74
N ASN A 34 16.27 10.52 -3.58
CA ASN A 34 15.37 11.44 -2.87
C ASN A 34 14.90 10.88 -1.51
N ALA A 35 15.86 10.53 -0.65
CA ALA A 35 15.66 10.00 0.67
C ALA A 35 15.55 11.11 1.72
N GLU A 36 14.63 10.93 2.67
CA GLU A 36 14.39 11.81 3.81
C GLU A 36 14.14 11.03 5.12
N ILE A 37 14.44 11.67 6.25
CA ILE A 37 14.09 11.13 7.57
C ILE A 37 12.62 11.44 7.83
N SER A 38 11.81 10.39 7.98
CA SER A 38 10.40 10.54 8.34
C SER A 38 10.25 10.83 9.84
N PRO A 39 9.41 11.80 10.23
CA PRO A 39 9.07 12.00 11.64
C PRO A 39 8.23 10.85 12.21
N ASP A 40 7.54 10.08 11.36
CA ASP A 40 6.75 8.91 11.71
C ASP A 40 6.76 7.91 10.55
N VAL A 41 7.77 7.02 10.51
CA VAL A 41 7.87 6.03 9.43
C VAL A 41 6.77 4.99 9.52
N LEU A 42 6.22 4.73 10.71
CA LEU A 42 5.16 3.76 10.88
C LEU A 42 3.90 4.27 10.17
N LEU A 43 3.52 5.54 10.36
CA LEU A 43 2.42 6.13 9.60
C LEU A 43 2.66 6.04 8.09
N SER A 44 3.88 6.32 7.62
CA SER A 44 4.25 6.16 6.21
C SER A 44 4.07 4.74 5.69
N ILE A 45 4.51 3.73 6.47
CA ILE A 45 4.35 2.31 6.15
C ILE A 45 2.86 1.96 6.06
N TRP A 46 2.05 2.35 7.05
CA TRP A 46 0.62 2.07 7.08
C TRP A 46 -0.13 2.73 5.93
N LYS A 47 0.19 3.98 5.61
CA LYS A 47 -0.36 4.70 4.45
C LYS A 47 -0.05 3.97 3.14
N LYS A 48 1.20 3.53 2.96
CA LYS A 48 1.63 2.81 1.77
C LYS A 48 1.00 1.41 1.68
N ALA A 49 0.92 0.70 2.81
CA ALA A 49 0.27 -0.60 2.88
C ALA A 49 -1.22 -0.51 2.53
N ALA A 50 -1.96 0.47 3.09
CA ALA A 50 -3.36 0.70 2.76
C ALA A 50 -3.57 0.99 1.26
N PHE A 51 -2.73 1.86 0.69
CA PHE A 51 -2.76 2.15 -0.74
C PHE A 51 -2.50 0.90 -1.61
N ASN A 52 -1.46 0.12 -1.29
CA ASN A 52 -1.14 -1.11 -2.00
C ASN A 52 -2.26 -2.15 -1.82
N SER A 53 -2.86 -2.27 -0.65
CA SER A 53 -3.98 -3.17 -0.37
C SER A 53 -5.24 -2.87 -1.19
N VAL A 54 -5.42 -1.63 -1.65
CA VAL A 54 -6.45 -1.27 -2.63
C VAL A 54 -5.96 -1.57 -4.04
N MET A 55 -4.86 -0.94 -4.47
CA MET A 55 -4.45 -0.96 -5.87
C MET A 55 -3.99 -2.33 -6.32
N ASN A 56 -3.12 -2.99 -5.55
CA ASN A 56 -2.55 -4.27 -5.92
C ASN A 56 -3.64 -5.33 -6.06
N THR A 57 -4.59 -5.38 -5.12
CA THR A 57 -5.62 -6.43 -5.06
C THR A 57 -6.69 -6.25 -6.14
N TYR A 58 -7.31 -5.07 -6.24
CA TYR A 58 -8.39 -4.88 -7.21
C TYR A 58 -7.88 -4.89 -8.66
N CYS A 59 -6.71 -4.32 -8.94
CA CYS A 59 -6.11 -4.41 -10.28
C CYS A 59 -5.79 -5.86 -10.65
N ALA A 60 -5.26 -6.66 -9.72
CA ALA A 60 -4.98 -8.08 -9.93
C ALA A 60 -6.26 -8.92 -10.15
N LEU A 61 -7.28 -8.70 -9.32
CA LEU A 61 -8.54 -9.45 -9.43
C LEU A 61 -9.30 -9.13 -10.72
N LEU A 62 -9.41 -7.83 -11.05
CA LEU A 62 -10.17 -7.32 -12.20
C LEU A 62 -9.37 -7.29 -13.51
N ASP A 63 -8.12 -7.75 -13.47
CA ASP A 63 -7.19 -7.76 -14.60
C ASP A 63 -7.12 -6.42 -15.35
N CYS A 64 -6.75 -5.37 -14.63
CA CYS A 64 -6.66 -4.02 -15.17
C CYS A 64 -5.52 -3.21 -14.55
N ASN A 65 -5.16 -2.09 -15.19
CA ASN A 65 -4.24 -1.11 -14.62
C ASN A 65 -4.97 -0.17 -13.65
N VAL A 66 -4.21 0.68 -12.94
CA VAL A 66 -4.72 1.61 -11.93
C VAL A 66 -5.84 2.52 -12.46
N GLY A 67 -5.67 3.08 -13.66
CA GLY A 67 -6.68 3.95 -14.28
C GLY A 67 -7.92 3.18 -14.71
N GLY A 68 -7.74 1.95 -15.21
CA GLY A 68 -8.83 1.04 -15.56
C GLY A 68 -9.66 0.63 -14.34
N PHE A 69 -9.02 0.42 -13.18
CA PHE A 69 -9.74 0.25 -11.91
C PHE A 69 -10.52 1.52 -11.55
N GLY A 70 -9.91 2.70 -11.64
CA GLY A 70 -10.57 3.98 -11.37
C GLY A 70 -11.80 4.29 -12.24
N GLN A 71 -11.94 3.65 -13.40
CA GLN A 71 -13.10 3.76 -14.29
C GLN A 71 -14.23 2.78 -13.97
N ARG A 72 -14.03 1.84 -13.03
CA ARG A 72 -15.07 0.87 -12.65
C ARG A 72 -16.19 1.56 -11.85
N PRO A 73 -17.46 1.22 -12.11
CA PRO A 73 -18.54 1.64 -11.22
C PRO A 73 -18.25 1.23 -9.78
N GLY A 74 -18.32 2.17 -8.84
CA GLY A 74 -18.06 1.92 -7.42
C GLY A 74 -16.58 1.78 -7.03
N ALA A 75 -15.62 2.10 -7.90
CA ALA A 75 -14.18 1.98 -7.58
C ALA A 75 -13.77 2.71 -6.29
N LEU A 76 -14.35 3.90 -6.06
CA LEU A 76 -14.10 4.66 -4.83
C LEU A 76 -14.72 4.02 -3.60
N ASP A 77 -15.91 3.43 -3.71
CA ASP A 77 -16.56 2.74 -2.59
C ASP A 77 -15.81 1.47 -2.22
N LEU A 78 -15.34 0.71 -3.23
CA LEU A 78 -14.49 -0.46 -3.04
C LEU A 78 -13.16 -0.12 -2.37
N ALA A 79 -12.54 1.00 -2.76
CA ALA A 79 -11.32 1.49 -2.14
C ALA A 79 -11.57 1.96 -0.70
N GLN A 80 -12.65 2.72 -0.49
CA GLN A 80 -13.03 3.22 0.84
C GLN A 80 -13.27 2.08 1.82
N ALA A 81 -13.97 1.03 1.42
CA ALA A 81 -14.25 -0.11 2.28
C ALA A 81 -12.98 -0.83 2.78
N VAL A 82 -11.92 -0.89 1.96
CA VAL A 82 -10.61 -1.40 2.40
C VAL A 82 -9.94 -0.43 3.38
N VAL A 83 -9.97 0.87 3.07
CA VAL A 83 -9.31 1.92 3.85
C VAL A 83 -9.96 2.09 5.23
N ASP A 84 -11.29 2.00 5.34
CA ASP A 84 -12.02 2.11 6.61
C ASP A 84 -11.54 1.04 7.60
N GLU A 85 -11.44 -0.21 7.16
CA GLU A 85 -10.90 -1.30 7.96
C GLU A 85 -9.43 -1.08 8.35
N PHE A 86 -8.61 -0.54 7.43
CA PHE A 86 -7.23 -0.18 7.72
C PHE A 86 -7.14 0.87 8.82
N VAL A 87 -7.97 1.90 8.80
CA VAL A 87 -7.99 2.98 9.80
C VAL A 87 -8.40 2.44 11.17
N LEU A 88 -9.41 1.57 11.24
CA LEU A 88 -9.80 0.92 12.50
C LEU A 88 -8.65 0.11 13.10
N VAL A 89 -7.97 -0.69 12.28
CA VAL A 89 -6.83 -1.50 12.74
C VAL A 89 -5.64 -0.61 13.09
N ALA A 90 -5.34 0.42 12.31
CA ALA A 90 -4.26 1.38 12.58
C ALA A 90 -4.45 2.09 13.94
N ALA A 91 -5.69 2.51 14.24
CA ALA A 91 -6.02 3.13 15.51
C ALA A 91 -5.72 2.20 16.71
N SER A 92 -5.99 0.90 16.59
CA SER A 92 -5.65 -0.09 17.62
C SER A 92 -4.13 -0.27 17.83
N GLN A 93 -3.32 0.20 16.89
CA GLN A 93 -1.85 0.18 16.94
C GLN A 93 -1.27 1.57 17.28
N ASN A 94 -2.11 2.53 17.69
CA ASN A 94 -1.74 3.93 17.93
C ASN A 94 -1.11 4.63 16.72
N ILE A 95 -1.47 4.21 15.50
CA ILE A 95 -1.02 4.84 14.27
C ILE A 95 -2.08 5.85 13.82
N PRO A 96 -1.73 7.15 13.66
CA PRO A 96 -2.69 8.21 13.34
C PRO A 96 -3.03 8.25 11.84
N LEU A 97 -3.37 7.09 11.25
CA LEU A 97 -3.79 6.98 9.86
C LEU A 97 -5.24 7.47 9.71
N THR A 98 -5.48 8.33 8.73
CA THR A 98 -6.85 8.76 8.37
C THR A 98 -7.20 8.31 6.96
N GLU A 99 -8.50 8.13 6.70
CA GLU A 99 -9.00 7.74 5.38
C GLU A 99 -8.54 8.73 4.30
N GLN A 100 -8.60 10.03 4.61
CA GLN A 100 -8.24 11.09 3.68
C GLN A 100 -6.78 11.03 3.24
N MET A 101 -5.85 10.62 4.12
CA MET A 101 -4.43 10.44 3.76
C MET A 101 -4.24 9.41 2.66
N VAL A 102 -5.05 8.34 2.64
CA VAL A 102 -4.95 7.26 1.64
C VAL A 102 -5.81 7.57 0.42
N MET A 103 -7.06 7.98 0.63
CA MET A 103 -8.05 8.19 -0.44
C MET A 103 -7.68 9.35 -1.36
N ASN A 104 -6.98 10.37 -0.86
CA ASN A 104 -6.42 11.43 -1.73
C ASN A 104 -5.42 10.85 -2.74
N THR A 105 -4.52 9.98 -2.28
CA THR A 105 -3.54 9.31 -3.16
C THR A 105 -4.23 8.36 -4.13
N VAL A 106 -5.20 7.57 -3.66
CA VAL A 106 -6.01 6.66 -4.50
C VAL A 106 -6.65 7.41 -5.68
N LYS A 107 -7.35 8.53 -5.40
CA LYS A 107 -7.99 9.34 -6.44
C LYS A 107 -6.98 9.93 -7.41
N LYS A 108 -5.84 10.41 -6.90
CA LYS A 108 -4.79 11.04 -7.70
C LYS A 108 -4.21 10.07 -8.72
N VAL A 109 -3.90 8.84 -8.32
CA VAL A 109 -3.19 7.88 -9.20
C VAL A 109 -4.05 7.32 -10.34
N PHE A 110 -5.38 7.49 -10.30
CA PHE A 110 -6.26 7.12 -11.41
C PHE A 110 -5.99 7.92 -12.68
N ASP A 111 -5.45 9.14 -12.56
CA ASP A 111 -5.06 9.95 -13.71
C ASP A 111 -3.89 9.27 -14.47
N PRO A 112 -4.03 9.03 -15.79
CA PRO A 112 -2.95 8.49 -16.62
C PRO A 112 -1.64 9.28 -16.58
N ARG A 113 -1.70 10.60 -16.32
CA ARG A 113 -0.54 11.48 -16.18
C ARG A 113 0.24 11.25 -14.88
N GLU A 114 -0.40 10.63 -13.90
CA GLU A 114 0.21 10.25 -12.63
C GLU A 114 0.67 8.80 -12.71
N SER A 115 -0.26 7.84 -12.58
CA SER A 115 0.07 6.42 -12.59
C SER A 115 -1.02 5.54 -13.20
N GLY A 116 -2.01 6.12 -13.88
CA GLY A 116 -3.17 5.37 -14.38
C GLY A 116 -2.82 4.25 -15.36
N HIS A 117 -1.73 4.38 -16.14
CA HIS A 117 -1.28 3.31 -17.05
C HIS A 117 -0.50 2.18 -16.37
N HIS A 118 -0.16 2.31 -15.08
CA HIS A 118 0.65 1.36 -14.36
C HIS A 118 -0.15 0.12 -13.94
N TYR A 119 0.42 -1.06 -14.19
CA TYR A 119 -0.03 -2.33 -13.60
C TYR A 119 0.73 -2.58 -12.30
N PRO A 120 0.05 -2.71 -11.15
CA PRO A 120 0.71 -2.93 -9.86
C PRO A 120 1.51 -4.24 -9.79
N SER A 121 2.44 -4.34 -8.82
CA SER A 121 3.34 -5.49 -8.63
C SER A 121 2.60 -6.83 -8.55
N MET A 122 1.57 -6.91 -7.72
CA MET A 122 0.77 -8.12 -7.52
C MET A 122 0.12 -8.63 -8.81
N HIS A 123 -0.37 -7.73 -9.67
CA HIS A 123 -0.92 -8.12 -10.98
C HIS A 123 0.16 -8.77 -11.84
N GLN A 124 1.37 -8.20 -11.85
CA GLN A 124 2.51 -8.76 -12.58
C GLN A 124 3.00 -10.09 -11.99
N ASP A 125 2.92 -10.26 -10.67
CA ASP A 125 3.30 -11.50 -9.99
C ASP A 125 2.38 -12.66 -10.39
N LEU A 126 1.06 -12.43 -10.37
CA LEU A 126 0.09 -13.43 -10.84
C LEU A 126 0.31 -13.78 -12.31
N HIS A 127 0.55 -12.79 -13.19
CA HIS A 127 0.82 -13.04 -14.61
C HIS A 127 2.11 -13.83 -14.86
N LYS A 128 3.04 -13.81 -13.90
CA LYS A 128 4.30 -14.57 -13.95
C LYS A 128 4.22 -15.89 -13.17
N GLY A 129 3.04 -16.25 -12.64
CA GLY A 129 2.86 -17.45 -11.81
C GLY A 129 3.65 -17.42 -10.50
N ARG A 130 3.91 -16.23 -9.95
CA ARG A 130 4.59 -16.06 -8.66
C ARG A 130 3.56 -15.85 -7.55
N LEU A 131 3.88 -16.34 -6.35
CA LEU A 131 3.13 -15.99 -5.15
C LEU A 131 3.21 -14.48 -4.90
N THR A 132 2.11 -13.92 -4.40
CA THR A 132 1.94 -12.50 -4.15
C THR A 132 2.32 -12.14 -2.71
N GLU A 133 2.38 -10.83 -2.45
CA GLU A 133 2.59 -10.26 -1.11
C GLU A 133 1.29 -10.10 -0.29
N ILE A 134 0.18 -10.75 -0.68
CA ILE A 134 -1.15 -10.52 -0.09
C ILE A 134 -1.21 -10.71 1.43
N ASP A 135 -0.48 -11.69 1.96
CA ASP A 135 -0.41 -11.99 3.38
C ASP A 135 0.24 -10.88 4.21
N TYR A 136 1.08 -10.05 3.58
CA TYR A 136 1.76 -8.92 4.20
C TYR A 136 1.01 -7.60 4.02
N LEU A 137 -0.05 -7.61 3.20
CA LEU A 137 -0.92 -6.47 2.92
C LEU A 137 -2.28 -6.68 3.60
N ASN A 138 -3.31 -7.09 2.85
CA ASN A 138 -4.66 -7.29 3.38
C ASN A 138 -4.70 -8.41 4.42
N GLY A 139 -3.88 -9.46 4.24
CA GLY A 139 -3.79 -10.56 5.20
C GLY A 139 -3.20 -10.13 6.55
N ALA A 140 -2.26 -9.18 6.54
CA ALA A 140 -1.69 -8.62 7.76
C ALA A 140 -2.75 -7.86 8.55
N ILE A 141 -3.58 -7.05 7.87
CA ILE A 141 -4.71 -6.35 8.49
C ILE A 141 -5.75 -7.33 9.02
N ALA A 142 -6.09 -8.36 8.25
CA ALA A 142 -6.99 -9.42 8.69
C ALA A 142 -6.54 -10.08 10.00
N ARG A 143 -5.23 -10.37 10.10
CA ARG A 143 -4.62 -10.98 11.28
C ARG A 143 -4.62 -10.04 12.50
N ILE A 144 -4.18 -8.78 12.33
CA ILE A 144 -4.15 -7.81 13.43
C ILE A 144 -5.58 -7.50 13.89
N GLY A 145 -6.52 -7.35 12.96
CA GLY A 145 -7.94 -7.17 13.28
C GLY A 145 -8.48 -8.31 14.15
N ALA A 146 -8.20 -9.57 13.77
CA ALA A 146 -8.59 -10.72 14.58
C ALA A 146 -7.96 -10.73 15.98
N GLN A 147 -6.67 -10.36 16.12
CA GLN A 147 -5.98 -10.28 17.41
C GLN A 147 -6.61 -9.23 18.34
N ASN A 148 -7.13 -8.14 17.75
CA ASN A 148 -7.70 -7.01 18.49
C ASN A 148 -9.23 -7.01 18.53
N ASN A 149 -9.89 -8.09 18.07
CA ASN A 149 -11.35 -8.21 17.97
C ASN A 149 -12.01 -7.12 17.10
N ILE A 150 -11.34 -6.69 16.03
CA ILE A 150 -11.82 -5.72 15.05
C ILE A 150 -12.27 -6.48 13.79
N ALA A 151 -13.52 -6.25 13.39
CA ALA A 151 -14.05 -6.85 12.17
C ALA A 151 -13.43 -6.21 10.92
N VAL A 152 -12.79 -7.04 10.10
CA VAL A 152 -12.16 -6.63 8.83
C VAL A 152 -12.54 -7.57 7.68
N PRO A 153 -13.85 -7.75 7.42
CA PRO A 153 -14.35 -8.72 6.43
C PRO A 153 -13.86 -8.47 5.00
N VAL A 154 -13.68 -7.22 4.58
CA VAL A 154 -13.26 -6.86 3.22
C VAL A 154 -11.82 -7.27 2.98
N ASN A 155 -10.90 -6.89 3.87
CA ASN A 155 -9.49 -7.28 3.76
C ASN A 155 -9.31 -8.81 3.83
N LYS A 156 -10.08 -9.48 4.69
CA LYS A 156 -10.08 -10.94 4.77
C LYS A 156 -10.56 -11.58 3.46
N LEU A 157 -11.66 -11.10 2.89
CA LEU A 157 -12.22 -11.61 1.63
C LEU A 157 -11.24 -11.42 0.47
N LEU A 158 -10.66 -10.23 0.32
CA LEU A 158 -9.69 -9.94 -0.73
C LEU A 158 -8.46 -10.86 -0.64
N THR A 159 -8.00 -11.14 0.58
CA THR A 159 -6.90 -12.09 0.81
C THR A 159 -7.24 -13.47 0.26
N GLN A 160 -8.43 -13.99 0.59
CA GLN A 160 -8.88 -15.30 0.12
C GLN A 160 -9.04 -15.35 -1.41
N LEU A 161 -9.56 -14.29 -2.02
CA LEU A 161 -9.73 -14.22 -3.48
C LEU A 161 -8.40 -14.21 -4.23
N ILE A 162 -7.39 -13.52 -3.71
CA ILE A 162 -6.05 -13.53 -4.33
C ILE A 162 -5.41 -14.91 -4.22
N HIS A 163 -5.45 -15.56 -3.06
CA HIS A 163 -4.96 -16.94 -2.94
C HIS A 163 -5.66 -17.92 -3.87
N ALA A 164 -6.99 -17.77 -4.03
CA ALA A 164 -7.74 -18.59 -4.99
C ALA A 164 -7.32 -18.33 -6.45
N LYS A 165 -6.78 -17.15 -6.75
CA LYS A 165 -6.24 -16.78 -8.08
C LYS A 165 -4.79 -17.21 -8.26
N GLU A 166 -4.00 -17.32 -7.19
CA GLU A 166 -2.64 -17.89 -7.22
C GLU A 166 -2.64 -19.39 -7.54
N ALA A 167 -3.73 -20.09 -7.21
CA ALA A 167 -3.89 -21.52 -7.45
C ALA A 167 -4.38 -21.89 -8.88
N GLN A 168 -4.54 -20.90 -9.76
CA GLN A 168 -4.97 -21.06 -11.16
C GLN A 168 -3.79 -20.93 -12.11
#